data_AF-A0A0Q6V749-F1
#
_entry.id   AF-A0A0Q6V749-F1
#
_cell.length_a   1.000
_cell.length_b   1.000
_cell.length_c   1.000
_cell.angle_alpha   90.00
_cell.angle_beta   90.00
_cell.angle_gamma   90.00
#
_symmetry.space_group_name_H-M   'P 1'
#
loop_
_entity.id
_entity.type
_entity.pdbx_description
1 polymer ?
#
loop_
_entity_poly.entity_id
_entity_poly.type
_entity_poly.pdbx_seq_one_letter_code
_entity_poly.pdbx_strand_id
1 'polypeptide(L)'
;MPSQVELIDGHVADALASGGRILAGGGATVGHVVQPTLLVDVPEQSKAVTDETFGPVIVMRPVKDMDEAVALTNASRYHLAASVFSKRHGHQIAGRLRTGMVSVNSVFSFAVVPSVPFGGIGDSGFGRIHGADGLREFCYAQAVVRQRFRPLLPLMSFSRTAETETRLGKIIGLVHGRS
;
A
#
# COMPACT_ATOMS: atom_id res chain seq x y z
N MET A 1 13.98 2.48 23.11
CA MET A 1 13.55 3.27 21.94
C MET A 1 13.97 4.70 22.20
N PRO A 2 14.66 5.36 21.26
CA PRO A 2 14.98 6.79 21.39
C PRO A 2 13.70 7.59 21.59
N SER A 3 13.81 8.76 22.21
CA SER A 3 12.66 9.68 22.25
C SER A 3 12.34 10.17 20.84
N GLN A 4 11.08 10.57 20.59
CA GLN A 4 10.69 11.07 19.26
C GLN A 4 11.52 12.29 18.84
N VAL A 5 11.89 13.11 19.82
CA VAL A 5 12.78 14.26 19.64
C VAL A 5 14.18 13.81 19.19
N GLU A 6 14.77 12.83 19.85
CA GLU A 6 16.08 12.28 19.46
C GLU A 6 16.09 11.67 18.06
N LEU A 7 14.99 11.03 17.66
CA LEU A 7 14.83 10.50 16.30
C LEU A 7 14.79 11.64 15.27
N ILE A 8 13.99 12.67 15.52
CA ILE A 8 13.88 13.83 14.64
C ILE A 8 15.23 14.54 14.51
N ASP A 9 15.88 14.87 15.63
CA ASP A 9 17.19 15.53 15.63
C ASP A 9 18.25 14.66 14.94
N GLY A 10 18.19 13.34 15.13
CA GLY A 10 19.07 12.39 14.46
C GLY A 10 18.89 12.37 12.93
N HIS A 11 17.67 12.44 12.42
CA HIS A 11 17.41 12.50 10.98
C HIS A 11 17.87 13.83 10.37
N VAL A 12 17.66 14.95 11.07
CA VAL A 12 18.15 16.26 10.63
C VAL A 12 19.68 16.27 10.61
N ALA A 13 20.33 15.76 11.65
CA ALA A 13 21.79 15.67 11.72
C ALA A 13 22.37 14.79 10.61
N ASP A 14 21.77 13.63 10.34
CA ASP A 14 22.15 12.73 9.23
C ASP A 14 22.05 13.42 7.87
N ALA A 15 20.95 14.15 7.63
CA ALA A 15 20.76 14.89 6.38
C ALA A 15 21.82 15.97 6.19
N LEU A 16 22.14 16.73 7.24
CA LEU A 16 23.18 17.76 7.22
C LEU A 16 24.58 17.15 6.99
N ALA A 17 24.91 16.07 7.70
CA ALA A 17 26.19 15.38 7.56
C ALA A 17 26.38 14.78 6.16
N SER A 18 25.28 14.41 5.50
CA SER A 18 25.27 13.86 4.14
C SER A 18 25.34 14.91 3.03
N GLY A 19 25.33 16.21 3.37
CA GLY A 19 25.42 17.32 2.41
C GLY A 19 24.11 18.06 2.14
N GLY A 20 23.02 17.66 2.81
CA GLY A 20 21.80 18.44 2.86
C GLY A 20 21.97 19.74 3.63
N ARG A 21 21.04 20.68 3.45
CA ARG A 21 21.03 21.95 4.18
C ARG A 21 19.62 22.34 4.61
N ILE A 22 19.55 23.12 5.68
CA ILE A 22 18.31 23.75 6.12
C ILE A 22 18.05 24.98 5.24
N LEU A 23 16.91 24.98 4.55
CA LEU A 23 16.44 26.12 3.77
C LEU A 23 15.64 27.10 4.65
N ALA A 24 14.85 26.58 5.59
CA ALA A 24 14.04 27.36 6.52
C ALA A 24 13.82 26.61 7.83
N GLY A 25 13.71 27.35 8.93
CA GLY A 25 13.52 26.78 10.26
C GLY A 25 14.81 26.23 10.87
N GLY A 26 14.77 25.02 11.44
CA GLY A 26 15.95 24.38 12.04
C GLY A 26 16.45 25.03 13.33
N GLY A 27 15.55 25.69 14.08
CA GLY A 27 15.86 26.25 15.38
C GLY A 27 16.06 25.19 16.47
N ALA A 28 16.60 25.61 17.61
CA ALA A 28 16.86 24.72 18.73
C ALA A 28 15.57 24.05 19.24
N THR A 29 15.67 22.74 19.49
CA THR A 29 14.65 21.98 20.18
C THR A 29 14.60 22.38 21.66
N VAL A 30 13.39 22.64 22.17
CA VAL A 30 13.16 22.99 23.58
C VAL A 30 12.19 21.98 24.19
N GLY A 31 12.73 21.04 24.99
CA GLY A 31 11.94 19.94 25.53
C GLY A 31 11.34 19.09 24.41
N HIS A 32 10.01 19.08 24.29
CA HIS A 32 9.28 18.36 23.22
C HIS A 32 8.86 19.25 22.05
N VAL A 33 9.35 20.50 21.99
CA VAL A 33 9.03 21.45 20.93
C VAL A 33 10.17 21.47 19.92
N VAL A 34 9.93 20.86 18.77
CA VAL A 34 10.83 20.88 17.60
C VAL A 34 10.34 21.93 16.61
N GLN A 35 11.23 22.78 16.11
CA GLN A 35 10.87 23.77 15.10
C GLN A 35 10.61 23.11 13.73
N PRO A 36 9.60 23.58 12.96
CA PRO A 36 9.43 23.18 11.57
C PRO A 36 10.72 23.38 10.78
N THR A 37 11.16 22.36 10.05
CA THR A 37 12.46 22.37 9.37
C THR A 37 12.28 21.92 7.92
N LEU A 38 12.68 22.78 6.99
CA LEU A 38 12.69 22.49 5.56
C LEU A 38 14.11 22.19 5.12
N LEU A 39 14.35 20.95 4.68
CA LEU A 39 15.63 20.48 4.18
C LEU A 39 15.63 20.46 2.65
N VAL A 40 16.76 20.80 2.06
CA VAL A 40 17.01 20.73 0.61
C VAL A 40 18.40 20.16 0.35
N ASP A 41 18.66 19.75 -0.89
CA ASP A 41 19.92 19.16 -1.33
C ASP A 41 20.31 17.89 -0.54
N VAL A 42 19.32 17.21 0.05
CA VAL A 42 19.50 15.98 0.84
C VAL A 42 19.69 14.79 -0.10
N PRO A 43 20.77 14.00 0.05
CA PRO A 43 20.94 12.78 -0.74
C PRO A 43 19.87 11.72 -0.46
N GLU A 44 19.52 10.93 -1.47
CA GLU A 44 18.43 9.93 -1.41
C GLU A 44 18.62 8.82 -0.38
N GLN A 45 19.87 8.54 0.00
CA GLN A 45 20.21 7.54 1.00
C GLN A 45 20.15 8.06 2.44
N SER A 46 19.88 9.36 2.65
CA SER A 46 19.75 9.92 3.99
C SER A 46 18.50 9.39 4.68
N LYS A 47 18.59 9.20 6.00
CA LYS A 47 17.46 8.77 6.83
C LYS A 47 16.26 9.70 6.76
N ALA A 48 16.50 11.01 6.55
CA ALA A 48 15.42 11.98 6.37
C ALA A 48 14.59 11.72 5.08
N VAL A 49 15.12 10.95 4.13
CA VAL A 49 14.44 10.54 2.89
C VAL A 49 13.91 9.11 2.99
N THR A 50 14.71 8.17 3.51
CA THR A 50 14.38 6.74 3.49
C THR A 50 13.50 6.27 4.65
N ASP A 51 13.56 6.97 5.79
CA ASP A 51 12.90 6.58 7.02
C ASP A 51 11.84 7.61 7.45
N GLU A 52 10.80 7.14 8.12
CA GLU A 52 9.73 8.02 8.59
C GLU A 52 10.22 8.84 9.80
N THR A 53 10.31 10.16 9.61
CA THR A 53 10.73 11.08 10.69
C THR A 53 9.60 11.33 11.69
N PHE A 54 8.34 11.32 11.24
CA PHE A 54 7.14 11.57 12.04
C PHE A 54 7.23 12.83 12.94
N GLY A 55 7.84 13.89 12.39
CA GLY A 55 8.07 15.17 13.05
C GLY A 55 7.91 16.31 12.05
N PRO A 56 8.09 17.56 12.49
CA PRO A 56 7.86 18.74 11.66
C PRO A 56 9.04 18.99 10.70
N VAL A 57 9.45 17.96 9.94
CA VAL A 57 10.57 18.01 8.99
C VAL A 57 10.06 17.64 7.60
N ILE A 58 10.37 18.46 6.60
CA ILE A 58 10.06 18.20 5.19
C ILE A 58 11.35 18.26 4.39
N VAL A 59 11.60 17.25 3.56
CA VAL A 59 12.64 17.28 2.52
C VAL A 59 12.01 17.73 1.21
N MET A 60 12.62 18.72 0.56
CA MET A 60 12.20 19.20 -0.75
C MET A 60 13.29 18.95 -1.78
N ARG A 61 12.91 18.26 -2.86
CA ARG A 61 13.78 17.93 -3.98
C ARG A 61 13.19 18.44 -5.30
N PRO A 62 13.92 19.27 -6.06
CA PRO A 62 13.56 19.51 -7.46
C PRO A 62 13.83 18.26 -8.30
N VAL A 63 12.97 18.01 -9.26
CA VAL A 63 13.06 16.91 -10.23
C VAL A 63 12.98 17.48 -11.64
N LYS A 64 13.61 16.81 -12.61
CA LYS A 64 13.68 17.29 -13.99
C LYS A 64 12.32 17.23 -14.68
N ASP A 65 11.52 16.22 -14.36
CA ASP A 65 10.23 15.92 -14.96
C ASP A 65 9.37 15.03 -14.04
N MET A 66 8.14 14.76 -14.48
CA MET A 66 7.21 13.92 -13.74
C MET A 66 7.56 12.43 -13.77
N ASP A 67 8.37 11.97 -14.73
CA ASP A 67 8.78 10.58 -14.79
C ASP A 67 9.80 10.27 -13.68
N GLU A 68 10.74 11.18 -13.44
CA GLU A 68 11.64 11.13 -12.28
C GLU A 68 10.85 11.21 -10.97
N ALA A 69 9.89 12.13 -10.84
CA ALA A 69 9.08 12.27 -9.62
C ALA A 69 8.34 10.97 -9.25
N VAL A 70 7.73 10.33 -10.25
CA VAL A 70 7.03 9.05 -10.08
C VAL A 70 8.02 7.94 -9.74
N ALA A 71 9.18 7.89 -10.41
CA ALA A 71 10.20 6.88 -10.13
C ALA A 71 10.72 6.97 -8.69
N LEU A 72 11.03 8.17 -8.21
CA LEU A 72 11.51 8.41 -6.84
C LEU A 72 10.42 8.06 -5.81
N THR A 73 9.19 8.52 -6.03
CA THR A 73 8.07 8.22 -5.12
C THR A 73 7.83 6.71 -5.00
N ASN A 74 7.91 5.99 -6.13
CA ASN A 74 7.71 4.54 -6.18
C ASN A 74 8.92 3.72 -5.70
N ALA A 75 10.09 4.35 -5.51
CA ALA A 75 11.29 3.70 -4.99
C ALA A 75 11.28 3.56 -3.46
N SER A 76 10.43 4.32 -2.77
CA SER A 76 10.21 4.16 -1.33
C SER A 76 9.74 2.74 -1.00
N ARG A 77 10.15 2.20 0.16
CA ARG A 77 9.55 0.97 0.70
C ARG A 77 8.17 1.19 1.31
N TYR A 78 7.85 2.46 1.62
CA TYR A 78 6.57 2.90 2.18
C TYR A 78 5.65 3.43 1.09
N HIS A 79 4.38 3.04 1.15
CA HIS A 79 3.38 3.30 0.13
C HIS A 79 1.99 3.54 0.72
N LEU A 80 1.91 4.31 1.82
CA LEU A 80 0.64 4.63 2.46
C LEU A 80 -0.19 5.57 1.58
N ALA A 81 0.32 6.79 1.37
CA ALA A 81 -0.41 7.86 0.68
C ALA A 81 0.51 8.80 -0.11
N ALA A 82 -0.06 9.52 -1.06
CA ALA A 82 0.59 10.63 -1.74
C ALA A 82 -0.38 11.80 -2.01
N SER A 83 0.19 12.96 -2.34
CA SER A 83 -0.53 14.13 -2.81
C SER A 83 0.06 14.62 -4.12
N VAL A 84 -0.79 14.90 -5.10
CA VAL A 84 -0.40 15.43 -6.40
C VAL A 84 -1.03 16.81 -6.58
N PHE A 85 -0.22 17.84 -6.77
CA PHE A 85 -0.70 19.17 -7.13
C PHE A 85 -0.48 19.40 -8.61
N SER A 86 -1.56 19.54 -9.38
CA SER A 86 -1.50 19.71 -10.84
C SER A 86 -2.74 20.40 -11.37
N LYS A 87 -2.54 21.30 -12.34
CA LYS A 87 -3.64 22.00 -13.04
C LYS A 87 -4.38 21.11 -14.04
N ARG A 88 -3.69 20.16 -14.70
CA ARG A 88 -4.25 19.37 -15.83
C ARG A 88 -4.01 17.86 -15.74
N HIS A 89 -2.89 17.42 -15.18
CA HIS A 89 -2.44 16.02 -15.26
C HIS A 89 -2.58 15.26 -13.93
N GLY A 90 -3.31 15.81 -12.96
CA GLY A 90 -3.37 15.27 -11.59
C GLY A 90 -3.79 13.80 -11.53
N HIS A 91 -4.90 13.43 -12.18
CA HIS A 91 -5.37 12.03 -12.20
C HIS A 91 -4.42 11.09 -12.93
N GLN A 92 -3.81 11.54 -14.04
CA GLN A 92 -2.85 10.74 -14.80
C GLN A 92 -1.59 10.45 -13.97
N ILE A 93 -1.09 11.45 -13.24
CA ILE A 93 0.05 11.28 -12.33
C ILE A 93 -0.34 10.37 -11.17
N ALA A 94 -1.49 10.58 -10.55
CA ALA A 94 -1.97 9.76 -9.43
C ALA A 94 -2.06 8.28 -9.79
N GLY A 95 -2.55 7.93 -10.98
CA GLY A 95 -2.63 6.54 -11.45
C GLY A 95 -1.28 5.85 -11.69
N ARG A 96 -0.17 6.60 -11.68
CA ARG A 96 1.20 6.06 -11.81
C ARG A 96 1.89 5.79 -10.47
N LEU A 97 1.33 6.30 -9.37
CA LEU A 97 1.91 6.16 -8.04
C LEU A 97 1.54 4.81 -7.43
N ARG A 98 2.52 4.12 -6.88
CA ARG A 98 2.36 2.89 -6.11
C ARG A 98 2.04 3.25 -4.67
N THR A 99 0.84 3.73 -4.40
CA THR A 99 0.39 4.03 -3.03
C THR A 99 -1.02 3.50 -2.79
N GLY A 100 -1.38 3.35 -1.52
CA GLY A 100 -2.73 3.00 -1.12
C GLY A 100 -3.76 4.06 -1.47
N MET A 101 -3.40 5.33 -1.26
CA MET A 101 -4.27 6.48 -1.48
C MET A 101 -3.51 7.61 -2.16
N VAL A 102 -4.22 8.41 -2.97
CA VAL A 102 -3.69 9.64 -3.57
C VAL A 102 -4.75 10.74 -3.52
N SER A 103 -4.37 11.93 -3.03
CA SER A 103 -5.15 13.15 -3.18
C SER A 103 -4.66 13.98 -4.36
N VAL A 104 -5.57 14.56 -5.14
CA VAL A 104 -5.23 15.54 -6.19
C VAL A 104 -5.67 16.94 -5.75
N ASN A 105 -4.73 17.88 -5.76
CA ASN A 105 -4.88 19.27 -5.31
C ASN A 105 -5.36 19.42 -3.86
N SER A 106 -5.02 18.44 -3.01
CA SER A 106 -5.23 18.50 -1.57
C SER A 106 -4.22 17.64 -0.81
N VAL A 107 -4.13 17.87 0.49
CA VAL A 107 -3.35 17.04 1.41
C VAL A 107 -4.31 16.21 2.25
N PHE A 108 -4.10 14.89 2.29
CA PHE A 108 -4.75 13.98 3.23
C PHE A 108 -6.30 13.88 3.17
N SER A 109 -6.96 14.49 2.17
CA SER A 109 -8.43 14.52 2.10
C SER A 109 -9.10 13.15 2.02
N PHE A 110 -8.43 12.11 1.51
CA PHE A 110 -8.96 10.74 1.51
C PHE A 110 -9.28 10.23 2.93
N ALA A 111 -8.59 10.73 3.97
CA ALA A 111 -8.78 10.29 5.35
C ALA A 111 -10.13 10.70 5.93
N VAL A 112 -10.73 11.78 5.40
CA VAL A 112 -12.04 12.29 5.87
C VAL A 112 -13.20 11.82 4.98
N VAL A 113 -12.93 10.96 4.00
CA VAL A 113 -13.95 10.38 3.11
C VAL A 113 -14.14 8.90 3.50
N PRO A 114 -15.08 8.57 4.41
CA PRO A 114 -15.19 7.22 4.97
C PRO A 114 -15.68 6.16 3.97
N SER A 115 -16.14 6.57 2.79
CA SER A 115 -16.60 5.67 1.73
C SER A 115 -15.48 5.15 0.83
N VAL A 116 -14.29 5.76 0.84
CA VAL A 116 -13.14 5.30 0.05
C VAL A 116 -12.20 4.45 0.89
N PRO A 117 -11.59 3.37 0.35
CA PRO A 117 -10.67 2.52 1.11
C PRO A 117 -9.45 3.31 1.60
N PHE A 118 -9.05 3.07 2.85
CA PHE A 118 -7.87 3.65 3.48
C PHE A 118 -6.91 2.53 3.89
N GLY A 119 -5.68 2.57 3.41
CA GLY A 119 -4.66 1.58 3.77
C GLY A 119 -3.56 1.49 2.73
N GLY A 120 -2.34 1.18 3.17
CA GLY A 120 -1.15 1.15 2.32
C GLY A 120 -0.88 -0.17 1.63
N ILE A 121 0.31 -0.25 1.03
CA ILE A 121 0.96 -1.47 0.54
C ILE A 121 2.45 -1.44 0.96
N GLY A 122 3.19 -2.52 0.73
CA GLY A 122 4.61 -2.59 1.10
C GLY A 122 4.81 -2.53 2.62
N ASP A 123 5.79 -1.76 3.07
CA ASP A 123 6.08 -1.62 4.50
C ASP A 123 5.05 -0.73 5.23
N SER A 124 4.14 -0.10 4.49
CA SER A 124 2.99 0.62 5.07
C SER A 124 1.82 -0.30 5.44
N GLY A 125 1.98 -1.62 5.30
CA GLY A 125 1.01 -2.62 5.72
C GLY A 125 0.15 -3.18 4.58
N PHE A 126 -0.92 -3.88 4.96
CA PHE A 126 -1.86 -4.54 4.06
C PHE A 126 -3.31 -4.38 4.58
N GLY A 127 -4.28 -4.76 3.75
CA GLY A 127 -5.71 -4.62 4.07
C GLY A 127 -6.22 -3.18 3.98
N ARG A 128 -7.51 -2.97 4.20
CA ARG A 128 -8.13 -1.63 4.14
C ARG A 128 -9.01 -1.38 5.35
N ILE A 129 -9.04 -0.15 5.83
CA ILE A 129 -10.17 0.39 6.61
C ILE A 129 -11.02 1.27 5.68
N HIS A 130 -12.17 1.74 6.16
CA HIS A 130 -13.15 2.51 5.37
C HIS A 130 -13.78 1.75 4.19
N GLY A 131 -14.86 2.31 3.66
CA GLY A 131 -15.56 1.79 2.50
C GLY A 131 -16.08 0.36 2.68
N ALA A 132 -16.49 -0.24 1.57
CA ALA A 132 -16.95 -1.63 1.58
C ALA A 132 -15.80 -2.61 1.87
N ASP A 133 -14.58 -2.28 1.47
CA ASP A 133 -13.42 -3.14 1.68
C ASP A 133 -13.04 -3.24 3.16
N GLY A 134 -13.07 -2.12 3.89
CA GLY A 134 -12.82 -2.13 5.33
C GLY A 134 -13.89 -2.88 6.12
N LEU A 135 -15.16 -2.82 5.71
CA LEU A 135 -16.20 -3.65 6.32
C LEU A 135 -15.95 -5.15 6.08
N ARG A 136 -15.41 -5.52 4.91
CA ARG A 136 -15.08 -6.93 4.59
C ARG A 136 -13.92 -7.46 5.42
N GLU A 137 -12.97 -6.62 5.86
CA GLU A 137 -11.89 -7.04 6.76
C GLU A 137 -12.40 -7.51 8.13
N PHE A 138 -13.60 -7.08 8.55
CA PHE A 138 -14.28 -7.55 9.76
C PHE A 138 -15.23 -8.73 9.51
N CYS A 139 -15.24 -9.28 8.29
CA CYS A 139 -16.08 -10.39 7.88
C CYS A 139 -15.21 -11.60 7.50
N TYR A 140 -15.82 -12.78 7.42
CA TYR A 140 -15.20 -13.93 6.77
C TYR A 140 -16.12 -14.46 5.66
N ALA A 141 -15.54 -14.88 4.54
CA ALA A 141 -16.31 -15.44 3.44
C ALA A 141 -16.70 -16.89 3.74
N GLN A 142 -18.01 -17.18 3.76
CA GLN A 142 -18.53 -18.54 3.87
C GLN A 142 -19.17 -18.97 2.55
N ALA A 143 -18.60 -19.97 1.90
CA ALA A 143 -19.21 -20.59 0.73
C ALA A 143 -20.25 -21.63 1.17
N VAL A 144 -21.52 -21.44 0.76
CA VAL A 144 -22.60 -22.41 0.96
C VAL A 144 -23.18 -22.79 -0.39
N VAL A 145 -23.09 -24.07 -0.73
CA VAL A 145 -23.64 -24.63 -1.97
C VAL A 145 -24.70 -25.67 -1.64
N ARG A 146 -25.84 -25.61 -2.35
CA ARG A 146 -26.93 -26.59 -2.21
C ARG A 146 -27.11 -27.34 -3.52
N GLN A 147 -27.04 -28.66 -3.46
CA GLN A 147 -27.40 -29.51 -4.59
C GLN A 147 -28.90 -29.38 -4.89
N ARG A 148 -29.25 -28.86 -6.07
CA ARG A 148 -30.66 -28.71 -6.51
C ARG A 148 -31.15 -29.87 -7.37
N PHE A 149 -30.24 -30.55 -8.06
CA PHE A 149 -30.54 -31.70 -8.92
C PHE A 149 -29.58 -32.85 -8.63
N ARG A 150 -30.04 -34.09 -8.81
CA ARG A 150 -29.15 -35.26 -8.70
C ARG A 150 -28.25 -35.29 -9.95
N PRO A 151 -26.91 -35.27 -9.80
CA PRO A 151 -26.03 -35.40 -10.94
C PRO A 151 -26.21 -36.79 -11.56
N LEU A 152 -26.07 -36.86 -12.90
CA LEU A 152 -26.16 -38.11 -13.66
C LEU A 152 -25.17 -39.18 -13.17
N LEU A 153 -24.05 -38.74 -12.60
CA LEU A 153 -23.03 -39.56 -11.98
C LEU A 153 -22.75 -39.02 -10.56
N PRO A 154 -23.40 -39.55 -9.52
CA PRO A 154 -23.22 -39.09 -8.15
C PRO A 154 -21.93 -39.68 -7.54
N LEU A 155 -20.78 -39.35 -8.14
CA LEU A 155 -19.48 -39.94 -7.82
C LEU A 155 -19.04 -39.71 -6.37
N MET A 156 -19.40 -38.57 -5.78
CA MET A 156 -19.06 -38.20 -4.41
C MET A 156 -20.21 -38.48 -3.43
N SER A 157 -21.14 -39.38 -3.77
CA SER A 157 -22.30 -39.74 -2.94
C SER A 157 -22.14 -41.13 -2.32
N PHE A 158 -22.72 -41.34 -1.14
CA PHE A 158 -22.90 -42.68 -0.57
C PHE A 158 -23.99 -43.50 -1.28
N SER A 159 -24.78 -42.86 -2.16
CA SER A 159 -25.86 -43.52 -2.92
C SER A 159 -25.41 -44.10 -4.27
N ARG A 160 -24.12 -44.45 -4.39
CA ARG A 160 -23.56 -45.08 -5.60
C ARG A 160 -24.09 -46.50 -5.76
N THR A 161 -24.51 -46.82 -6.98
CA THR A 161 -24.95 -48.17 -7.37
C THR A 161 -23.87 -48.88 -8.16
N ALA A 162 -23.94 -50.21 -8.30
CA ALA A 162 -23.02 -50.99 -9.14
C ALA A 162 -23.00 -50.50 -10.61
N GLU A 163 -24.12 -49.99 -11.11
CA GLU A 163 -24.21 -49.40 -12.45
C GLU A 163 -23.43 -48.07 -12.55
N THR A 164 -23.41 -47.29 -11.46
CA THR A 164 -22.64 -46.04 -11.39
C THR A 164 -21.14 -46.32 -11.47
N GLU A 165 -20.67 -47.34 -10.75
CA GLU A 165 -19.27 -47.79 -10.78
C GLU A 165 -18.89 -48.33 -12.18
N THR A 166 -19.78 -49.10 -12.81
CA THR A 166 -19.54 -49.62 -14.16
C THR A 166 -19.42 -48.50 -15.20
N ARG A 167 -20.27 -47.46 -15.10
CA ARG A 167 -20.19 -46.29 -15.98
C ARG A 167 -18.94 -45.46 -15.72
N LEU A 168 -18.54 -45.28 -14.46
CA LEU A 168 -17.29 -44.61 -14.10
C LEU A 168 -16.08 -45.35 -14.68
N GLY A 169 -16.03 -46.68 -14.55
CA GLY A 169 -14.96 -47.51 -15.12
C GLY A 169 -14.85 -47.39 -16.64
N LYS A 170 -15.98 -47.35 -17.37
CA LYS A 170 -15.99 -47.09 -18.82
C LYS A 170 -15.45 -45.71 -19.17
N ILE A 171 -15.82 -44.68 -18.41
CA ILE A 171 -15.34 -43.30 -18.64
C ILE A 171 -13.83 -43.21 -18.38
N ILE A 172 -13.35 -43.75 -17.27
CA ILE A 172 -11.91 -43.76 -16.94
C ILE A 172 -11.13 -44.54 -18.01
N GLY A 173 -11.64 -45.71 -18.44
CA GLY A 173 -11.03 -46.50 -19.51
C GLY A 173 -10.99 -45.77 -20.86
N LEU A 174 -11.98 -44.94 -21.17
CA LEU A 174 -12.01 -44.16 -22.41
C LEU A 174 -11.09 -42.93 -22.37
N VAL A 175 -10.93 -42.30 -21.21
CA VAL A 175 -10.12 -41.06 -21.05
C VAL A 175 -8.65 -41.37 -20.75
N HIS A 176 -8.35 -42.50 -20.10
CA HIS A 176 -6.99 -42.85 -19.63
C HIS A 176 -6.52 -44.24 -20.06
N GLY A 177 -7.35 -45.02 -20.76
CA GLY A 177 -6.91 -46.25 -21.40
C GLY A 177 -5.98 -45.91 -22.56
N ARG A 178 -4.68 -46.12 -22.36
CA ARG A 178 -3.75 -46.24 -23.48
C ARG A 178 -4.24 -47.38 -24.37
N SER A 179 -4.33 -47.12 -25.67
CA SER A 179 -4.48 -48.17 -26.69
C SER A 179 -3.45 -49.27 -26.51
#